data_AF-A0A6P5CE09-F1
#
_entry.id   AF-A0A6P5CE09-F1
#
_cell.length_a   1.000
_cell.length_b   1.000
_cell.length_c   1.000
_cell.angle_alpha   90.00
_cell.angle_beta   90.00
_cell.angle_gamma   90.00
#
_symmetry.space_group_name_H-M   'P 1'
#
loop_
_entity.id
_entity.type
_entity.pdbx_description
1 polymer ?
#
loop_
_entity_poly.entity_id
_entity_poly.type
_entity_poly.pdbx_seq_one_letter_code
_entity_poly.pdbx_strand_id
1 'polypeptide(L)'
;MDQPSFSEAQDLLHHQTDRPRTKISANHKYYCDLMMKARGLATDQSCKKNKTFVHSVSPGTRGLCEGPAVTCRKMSEVYNCHLIIFKVTQCNLYPEAVPPHCYYEGVTFQMDVRIVCVGKRPIHLDE
;
A
#
# COMPACT_ATOMS: atom_id res chain seq x y z
N MET A 1 -14.72 -13.03 -17.64
CA MET A 1 -13.74 -12.17 -16.96
C MET A 1 -13.74 -12.62 -15.52
N ASP A 2 -12.73 -13.38 -15.12
CA ASP A 2 -12.66 -13.97 -13.77
C ASP A 2 -12.36 -12.88 -12.73
N GLN A 3 -13.21 -12.81 -11.70
CA GLN A 3 -12.91 -12.03 -10.51
C GLN A 3 -11.68 -12.66 -9.84
N PRO A 4 -10.67 -11.87 -9.42
CA PRO A 4 -9.56 -12.41 -8.66
C PRO A 4 -10.11 -13.12 -7.43
N SER A 5 -9.58 -14.30 -7.18
CA SER A 5 -9.95 -15.09 -6.01
C SER A 5 -9.65 -14.29 -4.74
N PHE A 6 -10.37 -14.58 -3.66
CA PHE A 6 -10.22 -13.86 -2.39
C PHE A 6 -8.77 -13.89 -1.86
N SER A 7 -8.01 -14.96 -2.14
CA SER A 7 -6.59 -15.06 -1.74
C SER A 7 -5.70 -14.14 -2.58
N GLU A 8 -5.93 -14.03 -3.89
CA GLU A 8 -5.17 -13.12 -4.76
C GLU A 8 -5.41 -11.65 -4.38
N ALA A 9 -6.66 -11.30 -4.06
CA ALA A 9 -6.98 -9.97 -3.53
C ALA A 9 -6.32 -9.72 -2.16
N GLN A 10 -6.26 -10.74 -1.29
CA GLN A 10 -5.55 -10.63 -0.01
C GLN A 10 -4.04 -10.48 -0.18
N ASP A 11 -3.40 -11.21 -1.09
CA ASP A 11 -1.95 -11.13 -1.34
C ASP A 11 -1.55 -9.77 -1.91
N LEU A 12 -2.32 -9.22 -2.85
CA LEU A 12 -2.12 -7.87 -3.39
C LEU A 12 -2.20 -6.81 -2.28
N LEU A 13 -3.23 -6.90 -1.44
CA LEU A 13 -3.39 -6.01 -0.29
C LEU A 13 -2.29 -6.21 0.76
N HIS A 14 -1.81 -7.44 0.95
CA HIS A 14 -0.76 -7.77 1.90
C HIS A 14 0.53 -7.07 1.53
N HIS A 15 0.92 -6.95 0.26
CA HIS A 15 2.12 -6.20 -0.09
C HIS A 15 1.94 -4.68 -0.10
N GLN A 16 0.71 -4.17 -0.11
CA GLN A 16 0.41 -2.74 -0.28
C GLN A 16 0.03 -2.01 1.02
N THR A 17 -0.48 -2.73 2.02
CA THR A 17 -1.11 -2.12 3.19
C THR A 17 -0.43 -2.51 4.49
N ASP A 18 -0.46 -1.64 5.49
CA ASP A 18 -0.03 -1.93 6.87
C ASP A 18 -1.15 -1.52 7.84
N ARG A 19 -1.93 -2.50 8.31
CA ARG A 19 -3.23 -2.26 8.97
C ARG A 19 -3.40 -3.12 10.24
N PRO A 20 -3.50 -2.49 11.43
CA PRO A 20 -3.15 -1.09 11.72
C PRO A 20 -1.64 -0.87 11.53
N ARG A 21 -1.23 0.39 11.37
CA ARG A 21 0.20 0.73 11.24
C ARG A 21 1.02 0.07 12.34
N THR A 22 2.08 -0.65 11.97
CA THR A 22 3.04 -1.26 12.88
C THR A 22 3.63 -0.18 13.79
N LYS A 23 3.39 -0.32 15.10
CA LYS A 23 3.83 0.64 16.10
C LYS A 23 5.28 0.34 16.47
N ILE A 24 6.20 1.11 15.90
CA ILE A 24 7.62 1.08 16.31
C ILE A 24 7.87 2.25 17.26
N SER A 25 8.18 1.92 18.52
CA SER A 25 8.65 2.89 19.50
C SER A 25 10.04 3.38 19.07
N ALA A 26 10.13 4.67 18.72
CA ALA A 26 11.32 5.38 18.27
C ALA A 26 11.75 5.12 16.80
N ASN A 27 11.65 6.19 16.00
CA ASN A 27 12.20 6.41 14.66
C ASN A 27 11.49 5.77 13.45
N HIS A 28 10.90 6.66 12.63
CA HIS A 28 10.34 6.40 11.29
C HIS A 28 11.30 5.66 10.33
N LYS A 29 12.61 5.75 10.54
CA LYS A 29 13.64 5.05 9.76
C LYS A 29 13.51 3.52 9.87
N TYR A 30 13.29 3.01 11.08
CA TYR A 30 13.15 1.56 11.31
C TYR A 30 11.86 1.00 10.73
N TYR A 31 10.81 1.81 10.60
CA TYR A 31 9.55 1.36 10.00
C TYR A 31 9.77 0.84 8.58
N CYS A 32 10.48 1.60 7.74
CA CYS A 32 10.68 1.18 6.35
C CYS A 32 11.61 -0.03 6.25
N ASP A 33 12.70 -0.06 7.00
CA ASP A 33 13.61 -1.21 7.00
C ASP A 33 12.88 -2.50 7.39
N LEU A 34 12.05 -2.44 8.45
CA LEU A 34 11.25 -3.58 8.89
C LEU A 34 10.19 -3.98 7.87
N MET A 35 9.41 -3.03 7.37
CA MET A 35 8.29 -3.35 6.48
C MET A 35 8.73 -3.81 5.10
N MET A 36 9.82 -3.23 4.57
CA MET A 36 10.40 -3.71 3.32
C MET A 36 10.89 -5.15 3.46
N LYS A 37 11.54 -5.50 4.58
CA LYS A 37 11.99 -6.87 4.85
C LYS A 37 10.80 -7.82 5.08
N ALA A 38 9.84 -7.43 5.92
CA ALA A 38 8.66 -8.25 6.23
C ALA A 38 7.78 -8.56 5.00
N ARG A 39 7.88 -7.74 3.95
CA ARG A 39 7.16 -7.92 2.68
C ARG A 39 8.02 -8.49 1.55
N GLY A 40 9.23 -8.97 1.85
CA GLY A 40 10.14 -9.55 0.87
C GLY A 40 10.65 -8.57 -0.19
N LEU A 41 10.56 -7.26 0.08
CA LEU A 41 11.01 -6.18 -0.80
C LEU A 41 12.46 -5.75 -0.52
N ALA A 42 13.01 -6.19 0.61
CA ALA A 42 14.41 -6.09 0.96
C ALA A 42 14.92 -7.50 1.30
N THR A 43 15.81 -8.03 0.47
CA THR A 43 16.39 -9.37 0.58
C THR A 43 17.91 -9.30 0.44
N ASP A 44 18.60 -10.40 0.74
CA ASP A 44 20.05 -10.48 0.59
C ASP A 44 20.53 -10.31 -0.87
N GLN A 45 19.62 -10.45 -1.83
CA GLN A 45 19.88 -10.35 -3.27
C GLN A 45 19.32 -9.08 -3.91
N SER A 46 18.38 -8.37 -3.26
CA SER A 46 17.68 -7.26 -3.89
C SER A 46 17.13 -6.24 -2.90
N CYS A 47 17.24 -4.96 -3.26
CA CYS A 47 16.56 -3.87 -2.57
C CYS A 47 15.57 -3.21 -3.53
N LYS A 48 14.27 -3.29 -3.24
CA LYS A 48 13.25 -2.55 -3.99
C LYS A 48 13.49 -1.05 -3.78
N LYS A 49 13.55 -0.26 -4.86
CA LYS A 49 13.91 1.17 -4.82
C LYS A 49 12.94 2.06 -4.05
N ASN A 50 11.63 1.85 -4.24
CA ASN A 50 10.61 2.61 -3.55
C ASN A 50 9.36 1.75 -3.28
N LYS A 51 8.61 2.11 -2.24
CA LYS A 51 7.31 1.54 -1.92
C LYS A 51 6.50 2.52 -1.08
N THR A 52 5.20 2.60 -1.33
CA THR A 52 4.25 3.29 -0.45
C THR A 52 3.42 2.26 0.31
N PHE A 53 3.39 2.38 1.63
CA PHE A 53 2.52 1.59 2.50
C PHE A 53 1.33 2.43 2.94
N VAL A 54 0.12 1.92 2.69
CA VAL A 54 -1.12 2.59 3.06
C VAL A 54 -1.58 2.15 4.45
N HIS A 55 -1.72 3.11 5.36
CA HIS A 55 -2.21 2.89 6.71
C HIS A 55 -3.70 3.17 6.79
N SER A 56 -4.49 2.22 7.28
CA SER A 56 -5.87 2.53 7.65
C SER A 56 -5.97 2.91 9.12
N VAL A 57 -6.86 3.85 9.39
CA VAL A 57 -7.66 3.81 10.61
C VAL A 57 -8.77 2.76 10.43
N SER A 58 -8.77 1.72 11.26
CA SER A 58 -9.83 0.69 11.31
C SER A 58 -11.17 1.30 11.76
N PRO A 59 -12.34 0.66 11.55
CA PRO A 59 -12.92 0.16 10.32
C PRO A 59 -14.23 0.90 10.06
N GLY A 60 -14.18 1.99 9.30
CA GLY A 60 -15.33 2.44 8.54
C GLY A 60 -15.28 1.84 7.14
N THR A 61 -15.27 0.51 7.00
CA THR A 61 -15.33 -0.13 5.67
C THR A 61 -16.63 0.18 4.92
N ARG A 62 -17.62 0.76 5.63
CA ARG A 62 -18.79 1.44 5.05
C ARG A 62 -18.37 2.87 4.69
N GLY A 63 -18.20 3.15 3.40
CA GLY A 63 -17.95 4.50 2.90
C GLY A 63 -16.87 4.62 1.83
N LEU A 64 -15.88 3.71 1.80
CA LEU A 64 -14.76 3.83 0.85
C LEU A 64 -15.20 3.79 -0.62
N CYS A 65 -16.22 2.99 -0.91
CA CYS A 65 -16.82 2.86 -2.24
C CYS A 65 -18.20 3.55 -2.34
N GLU A 66 -18.51 4.48 -1.44
CA GLU A 66 -19.81 5.19 -1.41
C GLU A 66 -19.69 6.65 -1.88
N GLY A 67 -18.48 7.21 -1.90
CA GLY A 67 -18.22 8.54 -2.44
C GLY A 67 -18.32 8.58 -3.97
N PRO A 68 -18.15 9.78 -4.59
CA PRO A 68 -18.16 9.92 -6.04
C PRO A 68 -17.15 8.99 -6.72
N ALA A 69 -17.59 8.31 -7.77
CA ALA A 69 -16.71 7.47 -8.57
C ALA A 69 -15.80 8.33 -9.45
N VAL A 70 -14.60 7.81 -9.72
CA VAL A 70 -13.59 8.40 -10.59
C VAL A 70 -13.04 7.32 -11.52
N THR A 71 -12.50 7.73 -12.67
CA THR A 71 -11.92 6.82 -13.67
C THR A 71 -10.66 6.16 -13.12
N CYS A 72 -10.56 4.84 -13.13
CA CYS A 72 -9.33 4.15 -12.74
C CYS A 72 -8.14 4.51 -13.68
N ARG A 73 -6.92 4.12 -13.31
CA ARG A 73 -5.72 4.28 -14.14
C ARG A 73 -5.57 3.12 -15.11
N LYS A 74 -5.80 1.89 -14.65
CA LYS A 74 -5.58 0.67 -15.46
C LYS A 74 -6.84 -0.14 -15.76
N MET A 75 -7.88 -0.07 -14.91
CA MET A 75 -9.02 -1.01 -14.98
C MET A 75 -10.38 -0.31 -15.17
N SER A 76 -10.36 0.84 -15.84
CA SER A 76 -11.50 1.77 -15.96
C SER A 76 -12.66 1.25 -16.79
N GLU A 77 -12.43 0.26 -17.64
CA GLU A 77 -13.47 -0.33 -18.49
C GLU A 77 -14.36 -1.31 -17.71
N VAL A 78 -13.89 -1.79 -16.56
CA VAL A 78 -14.52 -2.89 -15.82
C VAL A 78 -14.94 -2.47 -14.41
N TYR A 79 -14.23 -1.51 -13.80
CA TYR A 79 -14.45 -1.13 -12.41
C TYR A 79 -14.49 0.38 -12.20
N ASN A 80 -15.17 0.77 -11.12
CA ASN A 80 -15.14 2.13 -10.62
C ASN A 80 -14.06 2.28 -9.57
N CYS A 81 -13.43 3.45 -9.57
CA CYS A 81 -12.47 3.83 -8.55
C CYS A 81 -13.02 4.92 -7.65
N HIS A 82 -12.47 5.02 -6.44
CA HIS A 82 -12.75 6.10 -5.50
C HIS A 82 -11.43 6.64 -4.96
N LEU A 83 -11.34 7.96 -4.79
CA LEU A 83 -10.21 8.60 -4.12
C LEU A 83 -10.51 8.73 -2.64
N ILE A 84 -9.61 8.21 -1.82
CA ILE A 84 -9.73 8.29 -0.37
C ILE A 84 -8.41 8.77 0.20
N ILE A 85 -8.46 9.76 1.08
CA ILE A 85 -7.30 10.24 1.81
C ILE A 85 -6.89 9.17 2.83
N PHE A 86 -5.67 8.66 2.69
CA PHE A 86 -5.05 7.82 3.72
C PHE A 86 -3.79 8.46 4.25
N LYS A 87 -3.48 8.14 5.51
CA LYS A 87 -2.12 8.26 6.01
C LYS A 87 -1.28 7.17 5.34
N VAL A 88 -0.14 7.54 4.78
CA VAL A 88 0.78 6.62 4.11
C VAL A 88 2.18 6.79 4.66
N THR A 89 3.02 5.78 4.47
CA THR A 89 4.47 5.93 4.61
C THR A 89 5.12 5.54 3.30
N GLN A 90 5.85 6.47 2.69
CA GLN A 90 6.72 6.20 1.55
C GLN A 90 8.10 5.81 2.05
N CYS A 91 8.59 4.69 1.52
CA CYS A 91 9.90 4.13 1.80
C CYS A 91 10.75 4.25 0.54
N ASN A 92 11.84 5.02 0.62
CA ASN A 92 12.79 5.22 -0.47
C ASN A 92 14.14 4.62 -0.09
N LEU A 93 14.72 3.80 -0.96
CA LEU A 93 16.04 3.22 -0.73
C LEU A 93 17.07 4.35 -0.68
N TYR A 94 17.96 4.32 0.32
CA TYR A 94 19.10 5.23 0.34
C TYR A 94 20.01 4.96 -0.88
N PRO A 95 20.55 5.99 -1.56
CA PRO A 95 21.37 5.82 -2.76
C PRO A 95 22.54 4.85 -2.59
N GLU A 96 23.13 4.81 -1.40
CA GLU A 96 24.27 3.98 -1.02
C GLU A 96 23.88 2.57 -0.52
N ALA A 97 22.59 2.30 -0.32
CA ALA A 97 22.11 1.02 0.18
C ALA A 97 22.12 -0.04 -0.94
N VAL A 98 22.80 -1.16 -0.67
CA VAL A 98 22.95 -2.27 -1.62
C VAL A 98 22.75 -3.60 -0.89
N PRO A 99 22.27 -4.67 -1.57
CA PRO A 99 22.15 -5.97 -0.94
C PRO A 99 23.49 -6.48 -0.37
N PRO A 100 23.50 -7.13 0.81
CA PRO A 100 22.35 -7.49 1.64
C PRO A 100 21.89 -6.38 2.62
N HIS A 101 22.55 -5.22 2.59
CA HIS A 101 22.32 -4.10 3.52
C HIS A 101 21.33 -3.07 2.93
N CYS A 102 20.07 -3.47 2.77
CA CYS A 102 19.01 -2.55 2.36
C CYS A 102 18.54 -1.71 3.55
N TYR A 103 18.58 -0.39 3.41
CA TYR A 103 17.99 0.54 4.38
C TYR A 103 17.35 1.74 3.69
N TYR A 104 16.36 2.31 4.36
CA TYR A 104 15.34 3.13 3.72
C TYR A 104 15.07 4.42 4.49
N GLU A 105 14.82 5.49 3.74
CA GLU A 105 14.23 6.71 4.25
C GLU A 105 12.70 6.53 4.29
N GLY A 106 12.10 6.87 5.43
CA GLY A 106 10.66 6.78 5.64
C GLY A 106 10.02 8.15 5.83
N VAL A 107 9.15 8.55 4.90
CA VAL A 107 8.38 9.80 4.99
C VAL A 107 6.89 9.47 5.16
N THR A 108 6.26 10.03 6.18
CA THR A 108 4.83 9.78 6.48
C THR A 108 4.02 11.04 6.22
N PHE A 109 2.98 10.91 5.40
CA PHE A 109 2.10 12.02 5.02
C PHE A 109 0.69 11.50 4.71
N GLN A 110 -0.24 12.40 4.38
CA GLN A 110 -1.57 12.04 3.89
C GLN A 110 -1.62 12.23 2.38
N MET A 111 -2.21 11.29 1.66
CA MET A 111 -2.43 11.43 0.21
C MET A 111 -3.71 10.74 -0.23
N ASP A 112 -4.25 11.19 -1.36
CA ASP A 112 -5.32 10.50 -2.06
C ASP A 112 -4.80 9.18 -2.63
N VAL A 113 -5.38 8.08 -2.15
CA VAL A 113 -5.15 6.74 -2.71
C VAL A 113 -6.39 6.36 -3.50
N ARG A 114 -6.15 5.89 -4.72
CA ARG A 114 -7.20 5.40 -5.60
C ARG A 114 -7.46 3.93 -5.29
N ILE A 115 -8.71 3.62 -4.96
CA ILE A 115 -9.14 2.27 -4.61
C ILE A 115 -10.10 1.78 -5.68
N VAL A 116 -9.88 0.57 -6.19
CA VAL A 116 -10.80 -0.09 -7.10
C VAL A 116 -11.88 -0.81 -6.30
N CYS A 117 -13.13 -0.63 -6.72
CA CYS A 117 -14.30 -1.17 -6.05
C CYS A 117 -15.14 -2.05 -6.99
N VAL A 118 -15.67 -3.14 -6.43
CA VAL A 118 -16.71 -3.98 -7.05
C VAL A 118 -17.97 -3.83 -6.21
N GLY A 119 -18.98 -3.18 -6.79
CA GLY A 119 -20.13 -2.71 -6.02
C GLY A 119 -19.68 -1.82 -4.87
N LYS A 120 -20.06 -2.16 -3.62
CA LYS A 120 -19.68 -1.40 -2.41
C LYS A 120 -18.42 -1.93 -1.71
N ARG A 121 -17.65 -2.83 -2.33
CA ARG A 121 -16.51 -3.50 -1.69
C ARG A 121 -15.19 -3.08 -2.34
N PRO A 122 -14.20 -2.59 -1.57
CA PRO A 122 -12.86 -2.33 -2.09
C PRO A 122 -12.14 -3.65 -2.33
N ILE A 123 -11.48 -3.79 -3.48
CA ILE A 123 -10.81 -5.03 -3.88
C ILE A 123 -9.29 -4.89 -4.07
N HIS A 124 -8.79 -3.72 -4.49
CA HIS A 124 -7.35 -3.45 -4.60
C HIS A 124 -7.07 -1.94 -4.67
N LEU A 125 -5.80 -1.56 -4.49
CA LEU A 125 -5.33 -0.21 -4.77
C LEU A 125 -4.97 -0.08 -6.27
N ASP A 126 -5.34 1.05 -6.86
CA ASP A 126 -5.02 1.39 -8.25
C ASP A 126 -3.70 2.18 -8.30
N GLU A 127 -2.59 1.46 -8.51
CA GLU A 127 -1.23 2.01 -8.62
C GLU A 127 -0.93 2.54 -10.03
#